data_AF-A0AAU7JXH5-F1
#
_entry.id   AF-A0AAU7JXH5-F1
#
_cell.length_a   1.000
_cell.length_b   1.000
_cell.length_c   1.000
_cell.angle_alpha   90.00
_cell.angle_beta   90.00
_cell.angle_gamma   90.00
#
_symmetry.space_group_name_H-M   'P 1'
#
loop_
_entity.id
_entity.type
_entity.pdbx_description
1 polymer ?
#
loop_
_entity_poly.entity_id
_entity_poly.type
_entity_poly.pdbx_seq_one_letter_code
_entity_poly.pdbx_strand_id
1 'polypeptide(L)'
;MTVAAIGTVQRIAAYRLAGDVHDIRDQHGRVFDLATYSKMKHGDLKALAAMAKELAHALADEAPFLVTSDRQILLPVAYMAVVPACWHLAQGVCAVLNAERVPAGLPAARIIRIAKDSVTATDYAASDASEREAEMARIKFTLDEPITGAHVILVDDVRVTGLAEKTAVTAISHDAPASLTLGYVAVIDPPLSASPHVEAVMNQATVRSIADMAPSVQTGEFALTIRFLKRVLSAPHEDRAAFLATCPAGLLREMADGADATGEAFVAAYAAGVADLTAEVAAL
;
A
#
# COMPACT_ATOMS: atom_id res chain seq x y z
N MET A 1 1.51 -18.06 30.43
CA MET A 1 0.91 -16.75 30.10
C MET A 1 -0.10 -16.98 29.00
N THR A 2 -1.38 -16.77 29.32
CA THR A 2 -2.48 -16.94 28.37
C THR A 2 -2.48 -15.73 27.44
N VAL A 3 -2.22 -15.93 26.15
CA VAL A 3 -2.36 -14.87 25.13
C VAL A 3 -3.83 -14.45 25.16
N ALA A 4 -4.10 -13.19 25.50
CA ALA A 4 -5.45 -12.65 25.36
C ALA A 4 -5.85 -12.81 23.89
N ALA A 5 -6.94 -13.53 23.63
CA ALA A 5 -7.45 -13.66 22.26
C ALA A 5 -7.69 -12.25 21.72
N ILE A 6 -7.15 -11.95 20.53
CA ILE A 6 -7.52 -10.73 19.80
C ILE A 6 -9.04 -10.69 19.79
N GLY A 7 -9.63 -9.55 20.17
CA GLY A 7 -11.06 -9.32 19.98
C GLY A 7 -11.47 -9.56 18.51
N THR A 8 -12.77 -9.61 18.24
CA THR A 8 -13.31 -9.81 16.89
C THR A 8 -12.56 -8.96 15.84
N VAL A 9 -11.93 -9.61 14.86
CA VAL A 9 -11.30 -8.93 13.73
C VAL A 9 -12.39 -8.39 12.80
N GLN A 10 -12.50 -7.07 12.69
CA GLN A 10 -13.47 -6.42 11.81
C GLN A 10 -12.84 -6.19 10.43
N ARG A 11 -13.59 -6.45 9.35
CA ARG A 11 -13.18 -6.14 7.98
C ARG A 11 -14.10 -5.07 7.42
N ILE A 12 -13.52 -3.96 7.01
CA ILE A 12 -14.22 -2.80 6.45
C ILE A 12 -13.63 -2.51 5.08
N ALA A 13 -14.49 -2.22 4.11
CA ALA A 13 -14.06 -1.90 2.75
C ALA A 13 -14.86 -0.71 2.22
N ALA A 14 -14.19 0.24 1.57
CA ALA A 14 -14.90 1.33 0.89
C ALA A 14 -15.74 0.78 -0.28
N TYR A 15 -15.20 -0.20 -1.00
CA TYR A 15 -15.86 -0.83 -2.13
C TYR A 15 -15.86 -2.35 -2.03
N ARG A 16 -17.01 -2.96 -2.31
CA ARG A 16 -17.11 -4.39 -2.61
C ARG A 16 -17.34 -4.55 -4.10
N LEU A 17 -16.43 -5.23 -4.77
CA LEU A 17 -16.36 -5.30 -6.22
C LEU A 17 -16.85 -6.65 -6.72
N ALA A 18 -17.76 -6.64 -7.68
CA ALA A 18 -18.31 -7.82 -8.34
C ALA A 18 -18.43 -7.58 -9.86
N GLY A 19 -18.85 -8.62 -10.59
CA GLY A 19 -19.01 -8.60 -12.05
C GLY A 19 -17.91 -9.38 -12.77
N ASP A 20 -17.50 -8.86 -13.93
CA ASP A 20 -16.42 -9.42 -14.75
C ASP A 20 -15.28 -8.41 -14.91
N VAL A 21 -14.13 -8.85 -15.44
CA VAL A 21 -12.92 -8.02 -15.55
C VAL A 21 -13.06 -6.82 -16.49
N HIS A 22 -14.09 -6.79 -17.34
CA HIS A 22 -14.40 -5.68 -18.25
C HIS A 22 -15.54 -4.78 -17.74
N ASP A 23 -16.32 -5.23 -16.76
CA ASP A 23 -17.42 -4.47 -16.13
C ASP A 23 -17.41 -4.65 -14.60
N ILE A 24 -16.35 -4.15 -13.96
CA ILE A 24 -16.20 -4.21 -12.50
C ILE A 24 -17.12 -3.17 -11.86
N ARG A 25 -18.03 -3.64 -11.01
CA ARG A 25 -19.04 -2.80 -10.33
C ARG A 25 -18.92 -2.84 -8.81
N ASP A 26 -19.27 -1.74 -8.17
CA ASP A 26 -19.33 -1.63 -6.71
C ASP A 26 -20.62 -2.24 -6.11
N GLN A 27 -20.74 -2.23 -4.78
CA GLN A 27 -21.89 -2.73 -4.02
C GLN A 27 -23.23 -2.04 -4.36
N HIS A 28 -23.19 -0.90 -5.05
CA HIS A 28 -24.36 -0.15 -5.49
C HIS A 28 -24.64 -0.31 -6.99
N GLY A 29 -23.92 -1.21 -7.67
CA GLY A 29 -24.05 -1.48 -9.10
C GLY A 29 -23.43 -0.43 -10.01
N ARG A 30 -22.66 0.52 -9.46
CA ARG A 30 -21.97 1.57 -10.22
C ARG A 30 -20.65 1.02 -10.76
N VAL A 31 -20.24 1.49 -11.94
CA VAL A 31 -18.93 1.12 -12.50
C VAL A 31 -17.84 1.65 -11.56
N PHE A 32 -16.92 0.78 -11.16
CA PHE A 32 -15.83 1.14 -10.27
C PHE A 32 -14.81 2.02 -11.01
N ASP A 33 -14.29 3.06 -10.34
CA ASP A 33 -13.30 3.97 -10.91
C ASP A 33 -11.90 3.33 -10.93
N LEU A 34 -11.71 2.47 -11.93
CA LEU A 34 -10.44 1.79 -12.20
C LEU A 34 -9.31 2.76 -12.52
N ALA A 35 -9.62 3.95 -13.05
CA ALA A 35 -8.61 4.93 -13.41
C ALA A 35 -7.96 5.54 -12.18
N THR A 36 -8.78 5.99 -11.23
CA THR A 36 -8.30 6.50 -9.94
C THR A 36 -7.62 5.38 -9.15
N TYR A 37 -8.18 4.17 -9.11
CA TYR A 37 -7.51 3.04 -8.43
C TYR A 37 -6.13 2.73 -9.04
N SER A 38 -6.03 2.63 -10.37
CA SER A 38 -4.77 2.35 -11.05
C SER A 38 -3.72 3.42 -10.71
N LYS A 39 -4.06 4.71 -10.83
CA LYS A 39 -3.16 5.82 -10.49
C LYS A 39 -2.70 5.79 -9.02
N MET A 40 -3.61 5.53 -8.09
CA MET A 40 -3.33 5.39 -6.66
C MET A 40 -2.29 4.29 -6.39
N LYS A 41 -2.44 3.12 -7.02
CA LYS A 41 -1.53 1.97 -6.88
C LYS A 41 -0.09 2.30 -7.30
N HIS A 42 0.08 3.29 -8.18
CA HIS A 42 1.37 3.73 -8.74
C HIS A 42 1.88 5.06 -8.18
N GLY A 43 1.20 5.65 -7.18
CA GLY A 43 1.74 6.79 -6.43
C GLY A 43 1.18 8.17 -6.79
N ASP A 44 0.08 8.26 -7.55
CA ASP A 44 -0.59 9.55 -7.77
C ASP A 44 -1.22 10.07 -6.46
N LEU A 45 -0.81 11.26 -6.01
CA LEU A 45 -1.21 11.82 -4.73
C LEU A 45 -2.70 12.18 -4.68
N LYS A 46 -3.29 12.64 -5.78
CA LYS A 46 -4.73 12.98 -5.84
C LYS A 46 -5.57 11.72 -5.76
N ALA A 47 -5.18 10.68 -6.49
CA ALA A 47 -5.85 9.40 -6.46
C ALA A 47 -5.71 8.70 -5.09
N LEU A 48 -4.53 8.78 -4.46
CA LEU A 48 -4.30 8.34 -3.09
C LEU A 48 -5.21 9.06 -2.10
N ALA A 49 -5.29 10.38 -2.17
CA ALA A 49 -6.14 11.17 -1.29
C ALA A 49 -7.63 10.82 -1.47
N ALA A 50 -8.09 10.65 -2.71
CA ALA A 50 -9.46 10.26 -3.01
C ALA A 50 -9.80 8.89 -2.40
N MET A 51 -8.99 7.86 -2.67
CA MET A 51 -9.25 6.51 -2.17
C MET A 51 -9.08 6.39 -0.65
N ALA A 52 -8.12 7.10 -0.06
CA ALA A 52 -7.93 7.14 1.39
C ALA A 52 -9.12 7.79 2.10
N LYS A 53 -9.72 8.83 1.50
CA LYS A 53 -10.92 9.49 2.04
C LYS A 53 -12.12 8.55 2.07
N GLU A 54 -12.37 7.84 0.97
CA GLU A 54 -13.45 6.85 0.88
C GLU A 54 -13.28 5.73 1.92
N LEU A 55 -12.05 5.22 2.08
CA LEU A 55 -11.73 4.24 3.12
C LEU A 55 -11.90 4.81 4.53
N ALA A 56 -11.45 6.03 4.79
CA ALA A 56 -11.57 6.65 6.11
C ALA A 56 -13.02 6.86 6.51
N HIS A 57 -13.89 7.27 5.59
CA HIS A 57 -15.33 7.38 5.84
C HIS A 57 -15.95 6.02 6.15
N ALA A 58 -15.67 4.99 5.34
CA ALA A 58 -16.15 3.63 5.63
C ALA A 58 -15.70 3.14 7.01
N LEU A 59 -14.45 3.42 7.38
CA LEU A 59 -13.90 3.10 8.70
C LEU A 59 -14.62 3.85 9.82
N ALA A 60 -14.87 5.15 9.68
CA ALA A 60 -15.56 5.95 10.69
C ALA A 60 -17.04 5.52 10.85
N ASP A 61 -17.71 5.20 9.74
CA ASP A 61 -19.11 4.79 9.72
C ASP A 61 -19.31 3.39 10.34
N GLU A 62 -18.49 2.41 9.93
CA GLU A 62 -18.63 1.02 10.39
C GLU A 62 -17.91 0.73 11.73
N ALA A 63 -16.95 1.58 12.11
CA ALA A 63 -16.25 1.50 13.39
C ALA A 63 -16.16 2.89 14.06
N PRO A 64 -17.28 3.46 14.57
CA PRO A 64 -17.32 4.81 15.15
C PRO A 64 -16.36 5.02 16.33
N PHE A 65 -15.93 3.95 17.00
CA PHE A 65 -14.90 4.03 18.05
C PHE A 65 -13.56 4.55 17.52
N LEU A 66 -13.27 4.43 16.22
CA LEU A 66 -12.05 4.98 15.61
C LEU A 66 -11.99 6.51 15.67
N VAL A 67 -13.13 7.19 15.74
CA VAL A 67 -13.20 8.66 15.87
C VAL A 67 -13.63 9.11 17.27
N THR A 68 -14.32 8.27 18.05
CA THR A 68 -14.87 8.65 19.37
C THR A 68 -14.07 8.17 20.57
N SER A 69 -13.23 7.13 20.42
CA SER A 69 -12.46 6.54 21.53
C SER A 69 -11.25 7.40 21.91
N ASP A 70 -10.99 7.49 23.22
CA ASP A 70 -9.80 8.13 23.81
C ASP A 70 -8.53 7.27 23.67
N ARG A 71 -8.67 6.03 23.23
CA ARG A 71 -7.53 5.14 22.94
C ARG A 71 -6.75 5.63 21.73
N GLN A 72 -5.47 5.30 21.71
CA GLN A 72 -4.61 5.53 20.56
C GLN A 72 -5.07 4.69 19.36
N ILE A 73 -5.04 5.29 18.17
CA ILE A 73 -5.24 4.60 16.90
C ILE A 73 -3.89 4.43 16.22
N LEU A 74 -3.49 3.19 15.97
CA LEU A 74 -2.21 2.85 15.33
C LEU A 74 -2.48 2.17 13.98
N LEU A 75 -1.72 2.59 12.96
CA LEU A 75 -1.79 2.02 11.62
C LEU A 75 -0.44 1.36 11.27
N PRO A 76 -0.23 0.08 11.64
CA PRO A 76 0.99 -0.63 11.31
C PRO A 76 1.13 -0.86 9.80
N VAL A 77 2.28 -0.50 9.23
CA VAL A 77 2.59 -0.72 7.82
C VAL A 77 3.98 -1.35 7.67
N ALA A 78 4.09 -2.40 6.86
CA ALA A 78 5.33 -3.13 6.66
C ALA A 78 6.18 -2.58 5.51
N TYR A 79 7.41 -2.13 5.80
CA TYR A 79 8.35 -1.64 4.79
C TYR A 79 9.81 -1.68 5.27
N MET A 80 10.74 -1.63 4.31
CA MET A 80 12.19 -1.60 4.59
C MET A 80 12.73 -0.17 4.55
N ALA A 81 12.72 0.44 3.35
CA ALA A 81 13.17 1.80 3.12
C ALA A 81 12.08 2.57 2.36
N VAL A 82 11.89 2.23 1.09
CA VAL A 82 10.81 2.81 0.28
C VAL A 82 9.47 2.23 0.70
N VAL A 83 8.50 3.12 0.94
CA VAL A 83 7.17 2.75 1.43
C VAL A 83 6.28 2.15 0.33
N PRO A 84 5.34 1.26 0.67
CA PRO A 84 4.30 0.80 -0.25
C PRO A 84 3.17 1.84 -0.39
N ALA A 85 2.34 1.69 -1.43
CA ALA A 85 1.15 2.55 -1.63
C ALA A 85 0.20 2.55 -0.41
N CYS A 86 0.05 1.42 0.28
CA CYS A 86 -0.78 1.32 1.47
C CYS A 86 -0.29 2.19 2.65
N TRP A 87 1.00 2.58 2.68
CA TRP A 87 1.49 3.57 3.64
C TRP A 87 0.86 4.95 3.38
N HIS A 88 0.83 5.38 2.11
CA HIS A 88 0.21 6.66 1.74
C HIS A 88 -1.31 6.64 1.93
N LEU A 89 -1.95 5.50 1.68
CA LEU A 89 -3.36 5.30 2.06
C LEU A 89 -3.56 5.46 3.57
N ALA A 90 -2.74 4.80 4.39
CA ALA A 90 -2.79 4.93 5.85
C ALA A 90 -2.55 6.39 6.29
N GLN A 91 -1.70 7.14 5.59
CA GLN A 91 -1.47 8.55 5.87
C GLN A 91 -2.72 9.40 5.60
N GLY A 92 -3.38 9.17 4.46
CA GLY A 92 -4.65 9.83 4.14
C GLY A 92 -5.76 9.46 5.13
N VAL A 93 -5.84 8.19 5.54
CA VAL A 93 -6.77 7.73 6.59
C VAL A 93 -6.49 8.45 7.91
N CYS A 94 -5.23 8.54 8.34
CA CYS A 94 -4.86 9.30 9.54
C CYS A 94 -5.32 10.75 9.44
N ALA A 95 -5.11 11.41 8.29
CA ALA A 95 -5.49 12.81 8.09
C ALA A 95 -6.99 13.02 8.26
N VAL A 96 -7.83 12.15 7.68
CA VAL A 96 -9.29 12.24 7.80
C VAL A 96 -9.75 11.96 9.23
N LEU A 97 -9.29 10.88 9.86
CA LEU A 97 -9.65 10.57 11.24
C LEU A 97 -9.20 11.68 12.20
N ASN A 98 -8.02 12.26 11.99
CA ASN A 98 -7.48 13.32 12.84
C ASN A 98 -8.22 14.64 12.70
N ALA A 99 -8.83 14.90 11.54
CA ALA A 99 -9.69 16.07 11.36
C ALA A 99 -10.90 16.07 12.31
N GLU A 100 -11.35 14.89 12.76
CA GLU A 100 -12.41 14.74 13.76
C GLU A 100 -11.85 14.59 15.19
N ARG A 101 -10.82 13.76 15.35
CA ARG A 101 -10.27 13.41 16.67
C ARG A 101 -9.58 14.58 17.37
N VAL A 102 -8.74 15.34 16.66
CA VAL A 102 -7.90 16.38 17.28
C VAL A 102 -8.76 17.53 17.83
N PRO A 103 -9.76 18.07 17.10
CA PRO A 103 -10.66 19.09 17.66
C PRO A 103 -11.49 18.60 18.86
N ALA A 104 -11.76 17.29 18.95
CA ALA A 104 -12.45 16.67 20.07
C ALA A 104 -11.53 16.40 21.30
N GLY A 105 -10.25 16.77 21.24
CA GLY A 105 -9.28 16.55 22.31
C GLY A 105 -8.81 15.09 22.43
N LEU A 106 -9.05 14.26 21.41
CA LEU A 106 -8.66 12.86 21.38
C LEU A 106 -7.24 12.69 20.79
N PRO A 107 -6.49 11.63 21.15
CA PRO A 107 -5.18 11.38 20.58
C PRO A 107 -5.22 11.17 19.07
N ALA A 108 -4.29 11.78 18.34
CA ALA A 108 -4.18 11.61 16.89
C ALA A 108 -3.84 10.15 16.52
N ALA A 109 -4.49 9.65 15.47
CA ALA A 109 -4.10 8.46 14.74
C ALA A 109 -2.74 8.65 14.09
N ARG A 110 -1.91 7.60 14.09
CA ARG A 110 -0.58 7.63 13.48
C ARG A 110 -0.18 6.27 12.91
N ILE A 111 0.70 6.34 11.92
CA ILE A 111 1.33 5.17 11.32
C ILE A 111 2.47 4.70 12.23
N ILE A 112 2.61 3.38 12.33
CA ILE A 112 3.78 2.74 12.94
C ILE A 112 4.38 1.77 11.94
N ARG A 113 5.67 1.48 12.09
CA ARG A 113 6.36 0.59 11.16
C ARG A 113 6.36 -0.84 11.67
N ILE A 114 6.08 -1.76 10.75
CA ILE A 114 6.46 -3.17 10.86
C ILE A 114 7.75 -3.33 10.07
N ALA A 115 8.90 -3.42 10.74
CA ALA A 115 10.15 -3.72 10.09
C ALA A 115 10.07 -5.11 9.44
N LYS A 116 10.64 -5.22 8.24
CA LYS A 116 10.86 -6.49 7.56
C LYS A 116 12.32 -6.60 7.12
N ASP A 117 12.84 -7.82 7.06
CA ASP A 117 14.24 -8.09 6.75
C ASP A 117 14.53 -8.30 5.25
N SER A 118 13.48 -8.40 4.43
CA SER A 118 13.60 -8.55 2.98
C SER A 118 12.42 -7.94 2.22
N VAL A 119 12.69 -7.55 0.97
CA VAL A 119 11.65 -7.26 -0.02
C VAL A 119 11.37 -8.53 -0.81
N THR A 120 10.11 -8.69 -1.23
CA THR A 120 9.78 -9.79 -2.14
C THR A 120 10.49 -9.58 -3.47
N ALA A 121 11.15 -10.63 -3.96
CA ALA A 121 11.77 -10.66 -5.27
C ALA A 121 10.73 -10.94 -6.36
N THR A 122 9.71 -11.72 -6.01
CA THR A 122 8.73 -12.22 -6.97
C THR A 122 7.72 -11.14 -7.37
N ASP A 123 7.41 -11.04 -8.66
CA ASP A 123 6.23 -10.32 -9.10
C ASP A 123 5.00 -11.07 -8.57
N TYR A 124 4.35 -10.47 -7.58
CA TYR A 124 3.14 -11.01 -6.95
C TYR A 124 2.04 -11.31 -7.98
N ALA A 125 2.04 -10.69 -9.16
CA ALA A 125 1.04 -11.00 -10.19
C ALA A 125 1.34 -12.29 -10.99
N ALA A 126 2.61 -12.73 -11.06
CA ALA A 126 3.05 -13.80 -11.95
C ALA A 126 3.34 -15.14 -11.26
N SER A 127 3.48 -15.17 -9.93
CA SER A 127 3.73 -16.38 -9.12
C SER A 127 2.48 -17.21 -8.86
N ASP A 128 2.63 -18.48 -8.47
CA ASP A 128 1.52 -19.25 -7.93
C ASP A 128 1.29 -18.96 -6.43
N ALA A 129 0.16 -19.40 -5.86
CA ALA A 129 -0.19 -19.12 -4.47
C ALA A 129 0.80 -19.76 -3.46
N SER A 130 1.37 -20.92 -3.80
CA SER A 130 2.28 -21.66 -2.93
C SER A 130 3.67 -21.01 -2.87
N GLU A 131 4.15 -20.47 -3.99
CA GLU A 131 5.38 -19.68 -4.07
C GLU A 131 5.27 -18.39 -3.24
N ARG A 132 4.12 -17.69 -3.35
CA ARG A 132 3.84 -16.49 -2.55
C ARG A 132 3.81 -16.80 -1.05
N GLU A 133 3.17 -17.91 -0.66
CA GLU A 133 3.15 -18.36 0.74
C GLU A 133 4.55 -18.69 1.27
N ALA A 134 5.35 -19.42 0.49
CA ALA A 134 6.70 -19.80 0.87
C ALA A 134 7.64 -18.60 0.99
N GLU A 135 7.53 -17.61 0.09
CA GLU A 135 8.29 -16.36 0.17
C GLU A 135 7.89 -15.56 1.40
N MET A 136 6.58 -15.35 1.63
CA MET A 136 6.09 -14.60 2.78
C MET A 136 6.44 -15.26 4.12
N ALA A 137 6.48 -16.60 4.18
CA ALA A 137 6.87 -17.34 5.39
C ALA A 137 8.35 -17.14 5.77
N ARG A 138 9.20 -16.72 4.83
CA ARG A 138 10.64 -16.45 5.08
C ARG A 138 10.90 -15.04 5.60
N ILE A 139 9.96 -14.12 5.42
CA ILE A 139 10.13 -12.72 5.82
C ILE A 139 9.87 -12.60 7.30
N LYS A 140 10.84 -12.06 8.04
CA LYS A 140 10.65 -11.75 9.45
C LYS A 140 9.99 -10.37 9.58
N PHE A 141 8.85 -10.32 10.27
CA PHE A 141 8.17 -9.08 10.62
C PHE A 141 8.40 -8.74 12.09
N THR A 142 8.72 -7.50 12.41
CA THR A 142 8.90 -7.01 13.78
C THR A 142 8.25 -5.64 13.91
N LEU A 143 7.41 -5.45 14.93
CA LEU A 143 6.90 -4.11 15.25
C LEU A 143 8.00 -3.26 15.86
N ASP A 144 8.13 -2.02 15.38
CA ASP A 144 9.10 -1.07 15.94
C ASP A 144 8.64 -0.56 17.32
N GLU A 145 7.36 -0.71 17.66
CA GLU A 145 6.76 -0.27 18.92
C GLU A 145 5.52 -1.11 19.31
N PRO A 146 5.21 -1.24 20.62
CA PRO A 146 4.09 -2.05 21.09
C PRO A 146 2.74 -1.42 20.75
N ILE A 147 1.75 -2.27 20.46
CA ILE A 147 0.36 -1.87 20.12
C ILE A 147 -0.66 -2.19 21.22
N THR A 148 -0.20 -2.58 22.41
CA THR A 148 -1.05 -3.06 23.49
C THR A 148 -2.10 -2.04 23.90
N GLY A 149 -3.37 -2.45 23.88
CA GLY A 149 -4.51 -1.60 24.27
C GLY A 149 -4.89 -0.50 23.27
N ALA A 150 -4.18 -0.37 22.14
CA ALA A 150 -4.53 0.53 21.05
C ALA A 150 -5.61 -0.08 20.14
N HIS A 151 -6.35 0.76 19.43
CA HIS A 151 -7.12 0.33 18.26
C HIS A 151 -6.20 0.28 17.06
N VAL A 152 -6.12 -0.88 16.41
CA VAL A 152 -5.21 -1.10 15.28
C VAL A 152 -6.00 -1.17 13.99
N ILE A 153 -5.53 -0.45 12.97
CA ILE A 153 -6.07 -0.53 11.61
C ILE A 153 -4.94 -0.98 10.67
N LEU A 154 -5.11 -2.14 10.05
CA LEU A 154 -4.25 -2.57 8.94
C LEU A 154 -4.91 -2.11 7.64
N VAL A 155 -4.24 -1.21 6.91
CA VAL A 155 -4.73 -0.65 5.65
C VAL A 155 -4.07 -1.36 4.47
N ASP A 156 -4.87 -1.78 3.50
CA ASP A 156 -4.39 -2.30 2.22
C ASP A 156 -5.25 -1.79 1.05
N ASP A 157 -4.72 -1.88 -0.16
CA ASP A 157 -5.41 -1.39 -1.36
C ASP A 157 -6.54 -2.34 -1.81
N VAL A 158 -6.26 -3.63 -1.97
CA VAL A 158 -7.27 -4.59 -2.41
C VAL A 158 -7.12 -5.94 -1.72
N ARG A 159 -8.25 -6.52 -1.32
CA ARG A 159 -8.32 -7.91 -0.85
C ARG A 159 -8.81 -8.83 -1.95
N VAL A 160 -7.95 -9.74 -2.40
CA VAL A 160 -8.31 -10.82 -3.35
C VAL A 160 -8.47 -12.16 -2.61
N THR A 161 -7.37 -12.72 -2.09
CA THR A 161 -7.35 -14.06 -1.44
C THR A 161 -7.20 -14.02 0.07
N GLY A 162 -6.78 -12.88 0.65
CA GLY A 162 -6.55 -12.71 2.08
C GLY A 162 -5.22 -13.28 2.61
N LEU A 163 -4.28 -13.66 1.74
CA LEU A 163 -2.96 -14.15 2.18
C LEU A 163 -2.14 -13.05 2.91
N ALA A 164 -2.05 -11.86 2.31
CA ALA A 164 -1.39 -10.71 2.92
C ALA A 164 -1.99 -10.35 4.30
N GLU A 165 -3.32 -10.40 4.39
CA GLU A 165 -4.08 -10.23 5.63
C GLU A 165 -3.63 -11.23 6.70
N LYS A 166 -3.60 -12.52 6.38
CA LYS A 166 -3.23 -13.57 7.34
C LYS A 166 -1.83 -13.34 7.91
N THR A 167 -0.88 -12.96 7.08
CA THR A 167 0.50 -12.69 7.51
C THR A 167 0.59 -11.43 8.37
N ALA A 168 -0.05 -10.34 7.96
CA ALA A 168 -0.06 -9.11 8.74
C ALA A 168 -0.72 -9.29 10.11
N VAL A 169 -1.87 -9.98 10.16
CA VAL A 169 -2.56 -10.33 11.42
C VAL A 169 -1.67 -11.20 12.31
N THR A 170 -1.03 -12.23 11.74
CA THR A 170 -0.13 -13.11 12.50
C THR A 170 1.02 -12.30 13.11
N ALA A 171 1.62 -11.39 12.35
CA ALA A 171 2.76 -10.58 12.79
C ALA A 171 2.45 -9.70 14.02
N ILE A 172 1.19 -9.29 14.21
CA ILE A 172 0.78 -8.38 15.30
C ILE A 172 -0.09 -9.07 16.36
N SER A 173 -0.42 -10.35 16.16
CA SER A 173 -1.40 -11.07 16.97
C SER A 173 -1.03 -11.21 18.45
N HIS A 174 0.27 -11.16 18.76
CA HIS A 174 0.80 -11.39 20.09
C HIS A 174 0.81 -10.14 20.98
N ASP A 175 0.59 -8.94 20.43
CA ASP A 175 0.77 -7.67 21.14
C ASP A 175 -0.51 -7.11 21.79
N ALA A 176 -1.57 -7.92 21.84
CA ALA A 176 -2.83 -7.64 22.54
C ALA A 176 -3.45 -6.25 22.24
N PRO A 177 -3.77 -5.93 20.97
CA PRO A 177 -4.51 -4.72 20.65
C PRO A 177 -5.93 -4.75 21.24
N ALA A 178 -6.50 -3.58 21.55
CA ALA A 178 -7.88 -3.48 22.03
C ALA A 178 -8.90 -3.84 20.95
N SER A 179 -8.59 -3.52 19.70
CA SER A 179 -9.34 -3.98 18.52
C SER A 179 -8.42 -4.10 17.32
N LEU A 180 -8.81 -4.94 16.37
CA LEU A 180 -8.14 -5.06 15.09
C LEU A 180 -9.14 -4.88 13.95
N THR A 181 -8.94 -3.83 13.16
CA THR A 181 -9.71 -3.52 11.97
C THR A 181 -8.83 -3.70 10.74
N LEU A 182 -9.35 -4.39 9.74
CA LEU A 182 -8.73 -4.55 8.42
C LEU A 182 -9.49 -3.64 7.46
N GLY A 183 -8.82 -2.58 6.99
CA GLY A 183 -9.37 -1.58 6.10
C GLY A 183 -8.88 -1.77 4.67
N TYR A 184 -9.79 -1.89 3.72
CA TYR A 184 -9.48 -2.08 2.31
C TYR A 184 -10.10 -0.98 1.45
N VAL A 185 -9.37 -0.44 0.47
CA VAL A 185 -10.02 0.39 -0.55
C VAL A 185 -11.06 -0.47 -1.28
N ALA A 186 -10.69 -1.68 -1.70
CA ALA A 186 -11.60 -2.61 -2.34
C ALA A 186 -11.49 -4.06 -1.82
N VAL A 187 -12.60 -4.77 -1.78
CA VAL A 187 -12.66 -6.23 -1.63
C VAL A 187 -13.28 -6.82 -2.88
N ILE A 188 -12.65 -7.83 -3.46
CA ILE A 188 -13.16 -8.51 -4.66
C ILE A 188 -14.00 -9.70 -4.23
N ASP A 189 -15.30 -9.66 -4.52
CA ASP A 189 -16.25 -10.73 -4.22
C ASP A 189 -16.37 -11.71 -5.41
N PRO A 190 -16.75 -12.98 -5.18
CA PRO A 190 -17.03 -13.93 -6.27
C PRO A 190 -18.17 -13.44 -7.19
N PRO A 191 -18.14 -13.77 -8.51
CA PRO A 191 -17.16 -14.63 -9.18
C PRO A 191 -15.88 -13.91 -9.63
N LEU A 192 -15.81 -12.59 -9.50
CA LEU A 192 -14.70 -11.77 -10.00
C LEU A 192 -13.35 -12.19 -9.38
N SER A 193 -13.36 -12.56 -8.10
CA SER A 193 -12.17 -13.04 -7.38
C SER A 193 -11.60 -14.37 -7.89
N ALA A 194 -12.36 -15.13 -8.70
CA ALA A 194 -11.87 -16.34 -9.34
C ALA A 194 -10.97 -16.05 -10.55
N SER A 195 -11.00 -14.83 -11.08
CA SER A 195 -10.13 -14.44 -12.19
C SER A 195 -8.70 -14.22 -11.69
N PRO A 196 -7.69 -14.96 -12.18
CA PRO A 196 -6.30 -14.75 -11.79
C PRO A 196 -5.74 -13.40 -12.25
N HIS A 197 -6.42 -12.72 -13.18
CA HIS A 197 -5.96 -11.49 -13.79
C HIS A 197 -6.63 -10.23 -13.25
N VAL A 198 -7.64 -10.34 -12.38
CA VAL A 198 -8.42 -9.18 -11.93
C VAL A 198 -7.52 -8.10 -11.31
N GLU A 199 -6.57 -8.49 -10.46
CA GLU A 199 -5.68 -7.53 -9.82
C GLU A 199 -4.78 -6.83 -10.86
N ALA A 200 -4.26 -7.57 -11.83
CA ALA A 200 -3.44 -7.00 -12.90
C ALA A 200 -4.25 -6.02 -13.76
N VAL A 201 -5.49 -6.37 -14.10
CA VAL A 201 -6.42 -5.50 -14.84
C VAL A 201 -6.68 -4.21 -14.07
N MET A 202 -6.99 -4.30 -12.77
CA MET A 202 -7.22 -3.11 -11.93
C MET A 202 -5.96 -2.24 -11.81
N ASN A 203 -4.81 -2.86 -11.56
CA ASN A 203 -3.55 -2.13 -11.39
C ASN A 203 -3.10 -1.41 -12.67
N GLN A 204 -3.40 -1.96 -13.85
CA GLN A 204 -2.94 -1.47 -15.15
C GLN A 204 -4.05 -0.84 -16.01
N ALA A 205 -5.22 -0.57 -15.44
CA ALA A 205 -6.36 -0.02 -16.17
C ALA A 205 -6.01 1.29 -16.89
N THR A 206 -5.24 2.18 -16.23
CA THR A 206 -4.77 3.45 -16.80
C THR A 206 -3.25 3.52 -16.87
N VAL A 207 -2.53 3.09 -15.84
CA VAL A 207 -1.06 3.20 -15.80
C VAL A 207 -0.43 1.89 -16.27
N ARG A 208 -0.04 1.83 -17.53
CA ARG A 208 0.50 0.63 -18.20
C ARG A 208 2.02 0.65 -18.29
N SER A 209 2.61 1.84 -18.30
CA SER A 209 4.05 2.09 -18.35
C SER A 209 4.47 3.07 -17.25
N ILE A 210 5.78 3.29 -17.11
CA ILE A 210 6.31 4.35 -16.23
C ILE A 210 6.01 5.74 -16.79
N ALA A 211 5.92 5.89 -18.12
CA ALA A 211 5.63 7.16 -18.78
C ALA A 211 4.23 7.69 -18.44
N ASP A 212 3.27 6.81 -18.16
CA ASP A 212 1.91 7.19 -17.77
C ASP A 212 1.86 7.95 -16.44
N MET A 213 2.91 7.86 -15.61
CA MET A 213 3.04 8.61 -14.35
C MET A 213 3.82 9.92 -14.51
N ALA A 214 4.42 10.20 -15.66
CA ALA A 214 5.16 11.45 -15.89
C ALA A 214 4.33 12.71 -15.60
N PRO A 215 3.02 12.80 -15.95
CA PRO A 215 2.21 13.98 -15.61
C PRO A 215 2.10 14.23 -14.11
N SER A 216 1.91 13.19 -13.29
CA SER A 216 1.83 13.31 -11.82
C SER A 216 3.19 13.73 -11.25
N VAL A 217 4.29 13.18 -11.78
CA VAL A 217 5.65 13.55 -11.39
C VAL A 217 5.95 15.02 -11.70
N GLN A 218 5.66 15.46 -12.93
CA GLN A 218 5.93 16.82 -13.38
C GLN A 218 5.11 17.88 -12.64
N THR A 219 3.92 17.52 -12.17
CA THR A 219 3.06 18.43 -11.40
C THR A 219 3.35 18.41 -9.89
N GLY A 220 4.28 17.56 -9.42
CA GLY A 220 4.56 17.37 -8.00
C GLY A 220 3.46 16.61 -7.25
N GLU A 221 2.55 15.97 -7.97
CA GLU A 221 1.41 15.21 -7.45
C GLU A 221 1.73 13.71 -7.40
N PHE A 222 2.97 13.36 -7.04
CA PHE A 222 3.50 12.01 -7.06
C PHE A 222 4.23 11.67 -5.77
N ALA A 223 4.04 10.45 -5.28
CA ALA A 223 4.83 9.85 -4.22
C ALA A 223 5.51 8.57 -4.69
N LEU A 224 6.80 8.44 -4.37
CA LEU A 224 7.55 7.23 -4.68
C LEU A 224 7.02 6.05 -3.87
N THR A 225 6.72 4.96 -4.57
CA THR A 225 6.41 3.68 -3.93
C THR A 225 7.43 2.63 -4.32
N ILE A 226 7.65 1.63 -3.46
CA ILE A 226 8.57 0.52 -3.78
C ILE A 226 8.17 -0.22 -5.07
N ARG A 227 6.87 -0.29 -5.36
CA ARG A 227 6.36 -0.84 -6.63
C ARG A 227 6.81 0.01 -7.80
N PHE A 228 6.61 1.32 -7.73
CA PHE A 228 6.97 2.21 -8.83
C PHE A 228 8.48 2.27 -9.04
N LEU A 229 9.28 2.30 -7.96
CA LEU A 229 10.74 2.22 -8.04
C LEU A 229 11.17 0.96 -8.81
N LYS A 230 10.66 -0.22 -8.44
CA LYS A 230 10.93 -1.47 -9.16
C LYS A 230 10.54 -1.37 -10.64
N ARG A 231 9.41 -0.74 -10.98
CA ARG A 231 8.99 -0.55 -12.38
C ARG A 231 9.96 0.33 -13.16
N VAL A 232 10.43 1.43 -12.58
CA VAL A 232 11.42 2.33 -13.21
C VAL A 232 12.72 1.57 -13.44
N LEU A 233 13.24 0.88 -12.42
CA LEU A 233 14.51 0.17 -12.52
C LEU A 233 14.46 -1.05 -13.46
N SER A 234 13.29 -1.68 -13.63
CA SER A 234 13.08 -2.80 -14.56
C SER A 234 12.73 -2.39 -15.99
N ALA A 235 12.42 -1.12 -16.26
CA ALA A 235 11.97 -0.69 -17.58
C ALA A 235 13.06 -0.90 -18.66
N PRO A 236 12.71 -0.96 -19.95
CA PRO A 236 13.71 -0.86 -21.02
C PRO A 236 14.56 0.41 -20.85
N HIS A 237 15.84 0.36 -21.26
CA HIS A 237 16.76 1.48 -21.08
C HIS A 237 16.25 2.78 -21.71
N GLU A 238 15.70 2.72 -22.93
CA GLU A 238 15.16 3.89 -23.64
C GLU A 238 13.99 4.53 -22.87
N ASP A 239 13.03 3.72 -22.42
CA ASP A 239 11.88 4.19 -21.63
C ASP A 239 12.31 4.78 -20.28
N ARG A 240 13.25 4.11 -19.61
CA ARG A 240 13.80 4.57 -18.33
C ARG A 240 14.53 5.90 -18.50
N ALA A 241 15.45 6.00 -19.46
CA ALA A 241 16.21 7.21 -19.71
C ALA A 241 15.29 8.40 -20.01
N ALA A 242 14.28 8.20 -20.88
CA ALA A 242 13.29 9.22 -21.18
C ALA A 242 12.50 9.66 -19.94
N PHE A 243 12.09 8.72 -19.08
CA PHE A 243 11.37 9.03 -17.85
C PHE A 243 12.25 9.78 -16.84
N LEU A 244 13.47 9.30 -16.58
CA LEU A 244 14.39 9.90 -15.61
C LEU A 244 14.75 11.34 -15.99
N ALA A 245 14.95 11.62 -17.29
CA ALA A 245 15.20 12.96 -17.80
C ALA A 245 14.06 13.96 -17.53
N THR A 246 12.84 13.48 -17.23
CA THR A 246 11.69 14.33 -16.87
C THR A 246 11.48 14.45 -15.35
N CYS A 247 12.21 13.67 -14.55
CA CYS A 247 12.03 13.63 -13.10
C CYS A 247 12.68 14.86 -12.44
N PRO A 248 12.02 15.49 -11.45
CA PRO A 248 12.65 16.48 -10.60
C PRO A 248 13.86 15.90 -9.86
N ALA A 249 14.91 16.71 -9.67
CA ALA A 249 16.12 16.34 -8.96
C ALA A 249 15.88 15.69 -7.58
N GLY A 250 14.87 16.18 -6.85
CA GLY A 250 14.48 15.61 -5.55
C GLY A 250 14.01 14.16 -5.66
N LEU A 251 13.20 13.84 -6.67
CA LEU A 251 12.69 12.49 -6.89
C LEU A 251 13.80 11.54 -7.35
N LEU A 252 14.74 12.00 -8.17
CA LEU A 252 15.90 11.20 -8.59
C LEU A 252 16.74 10.78 -7.37
N ARG A 253 17.03 11.72 -6.46
CA ARG A 253 17.74 11.43 -5.20
C ARG A 253 16.95 10.50 -4.31
N GLU A 254 15.64 10.72 -4.16
CA GLU A 254 14.76 9.85 -3.38
C GLU A 254 14.75 8.40 -3.92
N MET A 255 14.73 8.22 -5.25
CA MET A 255 14.82 6.90 -5.86
C MET A 255 16.18 6.23 -5.60
N ALA A 256 17.28 6.98 -5.69
CA ALA A 256 18.63 6.46 -5.48
C ALA A 256 18.84 6.06 -4.01
N ASP A 257 18.57 6.97 -3.08
CA ASP A 257 18.63 6.74 -1.64
C ASP A 257 17.72 5.56 -1.24
N GLY A 258 16.53 5.49 -1.85
CA GLY A 258 15.57 4.41 -1.63
C GLY A 258 16.08 3.04 -2.10
N ALA A 259 16.75 2.98 -3.26
CA ALA A 259 17.34 1.75 -3.77
C ALA A 259 18.47 1.26 -2.85
N ASP A 260 19.38 2.16 -2.48
CA ASP A 260 20.52 1.86 -1.60
C ASP A 260 20.07 1.41 -0.22
N ALA A 261 19.13 2.14 0.39
CA ALA A 261 18.59 1.81 1.72
C ALA A 261 17.75 0.52 1.72
N THR A 262 17.26 0.06 0.56
CA THR A 262 16.61 -1.25 0.45
C THR A 262 17.63 -2.41 0.52
N GLY A 263 18.89 -2.15 0.17
CA GLY A 263 20.03 -3.03 0.42
C GLY A 263 20.67 -3.65 -0.82
N GLU A 264 21.85 -4.26 -0.63
CA GLU A 264 22.71 -4.77 -1.70
C GLU A 264 22.02 -5.78 -2.63
N ALA A 265 21.19 -6.66 -2.08
CA ALA A 265 20.45 -7.65 -2.88
C ALA A 265 19.45 -6.98 -3.84
N PHE A 266 18.82 -5.88 -3.43
CA PHE A 266 17.92 -5.11 -4.30
C PHE A 266 18.71 -4.40 -5.39
N VAL A 267 19.81 -3.73 -5.03
CA VAL A 267 20.70 -3.06 -6.00
C VAL A 267 21.23 -4.04 -7.03
N ALA A 268 21.67 -5.22 -6.61
CA ALA A 268 22.16 -6.27 -7.51
C ALA A 268 21.06 -6.78 -8.46
N ALA A 269 19.83 -6.98 -7.96
CA ALA A 269 18.70 -7.42 -8.79
C ALA A 269 18.30 -6.41 -9.87
N TYR A 270 18.57 -5.12 -9.64
CA TYR A 270 18.21 -4.01 -10.53
C TYR A 270 19.42 -3.25 -11.07
N ALA A 271 20.58 -3.89 -11.17
CA ALA A 271 21.87 -3.23 -11.39
C ALA A 271 21.90 -2.28 -12.60
N ALA A 272 21.31 -2.68 -13.73
CA ALA A 272 21.25 -1.82 -14.93
C ALA A 272 20.41 -0.55 -14.70
N GLY A 273 19.25 -0.69 -14.04
CA GLY A 273 18.40 0.44 -13.71
C GLY A 273 19.02 1.39 -12.69
N VAL A 274 19.70 0.83 -11.69
CA VAL A 274 20.42 1.61 -10.67
C VAL A 274 21.59 2.37 -11.27
N ALA A 275 22.32 1.76 -12.21
CA ALA A 275 23.42 2.43 -12.90
C ALA A 275 22.93 3.67 -13.68
N ASP A 276 21.85 3.53 -14.44
CA ASP A 276 21.25 4.65 -15.17
C ASP A 276 20.76 5.76 -14.22
N LEU A 277 20.06 5.38 -13.15
CA LEU A 277 19.60 6.33 -12.13
C LEU A 277 20.76 7.08 -11.46
N THR A 278 21.85 6.37 -11.13
CA THR A 278 23.04 6.96 -10.53
C THR A 278 23.73 7.95 -11.48
N ALA A 279 23.79 7.62 -12.77
CA ALA A 279 24.34 8.51 -13.78
C ALA A 279 23.54 9.81 -13.90
N GLU A 280 22.21 9.72 -13.87
CA GLU A 280 21.32 10.90 -13.87
C GLU A 280 21.50 11.75 -12.59
N VAL A 281 21.59 11.12 -11.42
CA VAL A 281 21.83 11.84 -10.15
C VAL A 281 23.19 12.55 -10.15
N ALA A 282 24.22 11.94 -10.73
CA ALA A 282 25.56 12.52 -10.83
C ALA A 282 25.64 13.72 -11.80
N ALA A 283 24.66 13.86 -12.69
CA ALA A 283 24.57 14.97 -13.65
C ALA A 283 23.82 16.22 -13.11
N LEU A 284 23.24 16.14 -11.91
CA LEU A 284 22.51 17.23 -11.22
C LEU A 284 23.45 18.29 -10.61
#